data_AF-A0A7S1XTG8-F1
#
_entry.id   AF-A0A7S1XTG8-F1
#
_cell.length_a   1.000
_cell.length_b   1.000
_cell.length_c   1.000
_cell.angle_alpha   90.00
_cell.angle_beta   90.00
_cell.angle_gamma   90.00
#
_symmetry.space_group_name_H-M   'P 1'
#
loop_
_entity.id
_entity.type
_entity.pdbx_description
1 polymer ?
#
loop_
_entity_poly.entity_id
_entity_poly.type
_entity_poly.pdbx_seq_one_letter_code
_entity_poly.pdbx_strand_id
1 'polypeptide(L)'
;TGRGTARRPHIPVNQVFDILPLRSVLAPGQSEDVEFVFYGHANRRFKAVAIAEVEGGPEYEINLLGEASTVGFRLDQSFLDFGSVLFSNVEEREFYIYNTGRVAFPFQVSILEDEDEESDIRRRKVGGFIEVSPATGKVFANDRQ
;
A
#
# COMPACT_ATOMS: atom_id res chain seq x y z
N THR A 1 -10.07 25.76 25.09
CA THR A 1 -9.11 26.22 24.05
C THR A 1 -9.41 25.48 22.75
N GLY A 2 -10.04 26.16 21.79
CA GLY A 2 -10.50 25.53 20.54
C GLY A 2 -9.32 25.22 19.61
N ARG A 3 -9.17 23.96 19.20
CA ARG A 3 -8.27 23.59 18.09
C ARG A 3 -8.90 24.10 16.80
N GLY A 4 -8.38 25.20 16.29
CA GLY A 4 -8.71 25.67 14.94
C GLY A 4 -8.37 24.57 13.94
N THR A 5 -9.35 24.13 13.16
CA THR A 5 -9.12 23.25 12.02
C THR A 5 -8.37 24.06 10.97
N ALA A 6 -7.05 23.91 10.91
CA ALA A 6 -6.24 24.50 9.85
C ALA A 6 -6.79 24.00 8.51
N ARG A 7 -7.31 24.91 7.69
CA ARG A 7 -7.78 24.58 6.34
C ARG A 7 -6.59 24.04 5.56
N ARG A 8 -6.71 22.83 5.02
CA ARG A 8 -5.67 22.24 4.17
C ARG A 8 -5.45 23.15 2.95
N PRO A 9 -4.20 23.45 2.55
CA PRO A 9 -3.95 24.34 1.42
C PRO A 9 -4.55 23.76 0.13
N HIS A 10 -5.18 24.60 -0.68
CA HIS A 10 -5.67 24.22 -2.01
C HIS A 10 -4.48 23.83 -2.90
N ILE A 11 -4.63 22.76 -3.67
CA ILE A 11 -3.62 22.30 -4.62
C ILE A 11 -4.27 22.31 -6.01
N PRO A 12 -3.75 23.12 -6.94
CA PRO A 12 -4.23 23.17 -8.32
C PRO A 12 -4.12 21.81 -9.02
N VAL A 13 -5.06 21.50 -9.92
CA VAL A 13 -5.13 20.21 -10.61
C VAL A 13 -3.88 19.92 -11.48
N ASN A 14 -3.28 20.94 -12.06
CA ASN A 14 -2.05 20.84 -12.87
C ASN A 14 -0.78 20.58 -12.05
N GLN A 15 -0.86 20.58 -10.71
CA GLN A 15 0.20 20.11 -9.83
C GLN A 15 0.00 18.64 -9.41
N VAL A 16 -1.13 18.04 -9.81
CA VAL A 16 -1.58 16.72 -9.37
C VAL A 16 -1.64 15.75 -10.54
N PHE A 17 -2.17 16.17 -11.68
CA PHE A 17 -2.24 15.37 -12.89
C PHE A 17 -1.45 16.03 -14.01
N ASP A 18 -0.72 15.22 -14.75
CA ASP A 18 0.00 15.62 -15.96
C ASP A 18 -0.32 14.65 -17.10
N ILE A 19 -0.28 15.16 -18.33
CA ILE A 19 -0.68 14.42 -19.54
C ILE A 19 0.32 14.71 -20.64
N LEU A 20 0.96 13.66 -21.16
CA LEU A 20 2.02 13.77 -22.15
C LEU A 20 1.86 12.72 -23.26
N PRO A 21 1.95 13.12 -24.55
CA PRO A 21 1.93 14.48 -25.03
C PRO A 21 0.54 15.13 -24.85
N LEU A 22 0.48 16.44 -24.66
CA LEU A 22 -0.80 17.16 -24.57
C LEU A 22 -1.49 17.32 -25.93
N ARG A 23 -0.71 17.26 -27.02
CA ARG A 23 -1.17 17.41 -28.40
C ARG A 23 -0.33 16.55 -29.32
N SER A 24 -0.96 16.00 -30.35
CA SER A 24 -0.27 15.24 -31.39
C SER A 24 -1.07 15.19 -32.69
N VAL A 25 -0.48 14.57 -33.71
CA VAL A 25 -1.08 14.40 -35.05
C VAL A 25 -0.88 12.95 -35.47
N LEU A 26 -1.98 12.27 -35.80
CA LEU A 26 -1.98 10.88 -36.27
C LEU A 26 -2.29 10.81 -37.76
N ALA A 27 -1.47 10.07 -38.51
CA ALA A 27 -1.82 9.70 -39.89
C ALA A 27 -2.85 8.56 -39.91
N PRO A 28 -3.51 8.30 -41.05
CA PRO A 28 -4.44 7.18 -41.17
C PRO A 28 -3.81 5.85 -40.75
N GLY A 29 -4.45 5.16 -39.81
CA GLY A 29 -3.99 3.87 -39.28
C GLY A 29 -2.90 3.96 -38.20
N GLN A 30 -2.47 5.16 -37.81
CA GLN A 30 -1.54 5.35 -36.69
C GLN A 30 -2.26 5.42 -35.34
N SER A 31 -1.48 5.12 -34.31
CA SER A 31 -1.84 5.22 -32.90
C SER A 31 -0.65 5.77 -32.13
N GLU A 32 -0.93 6.47 -31.04
CA GLU A 32 0.08 7.00 -30.15
C GLU A 32 -0.37 6.79 -28.70
N ASP A 33 0.60 6.51 -27.83
CA ASP A 33 0.37 6.36 -26.40
C ASP A 33 0.36 7.74 -25.73
N VAL A 34 -0.64 7.98 -24.89
CA VAL A 34 -0.73 9.17 -24.04
C VAL A 34 -0.55 8.74 -22.59
N GLU A 35 0.47 9.30 -21.94
CA GLU A 35 0.79 9.05 -20.55
C GLU A 35 0.00 9.99 -19.63
N PHE A 36 -0.61 9.42 -18.59
CA PHE A 36 -1.26 10.15 -17.51
C PHE A 36 -0.46 9.94 -16.22
N VAL A 37 0.04 11.02 -15.64
CA VAL A 37 0.84 10.98 -14.41
C VAL A 37 0.03 11.54 -13.25
N PHE A 38 0.08 10.86 -12.10
CA PHE A 38 -0.52 11.34 -10.85
C PHE A 38 0.56 11.62 -9.80
N TYR A 39 0.70 12.88 -9.41
CA TYR A 39 1.52 13.34 -8.30
C TYR A 39 0.70 13.31 -7.01
N GLY A 40 0.83 12.20 -6.28
CA GLY A 40 0.11 11.99 -5.03
C GLY A 40 0.51 12.96 -3.93
N HIS A 41 -0.48 13.49 -3.22
CA HIS A 41 -0.26 14.26 -1.99
C HIS A 41 -0.81 13.52 -0.76
N ALA A 42 -0.02 13.47 0.31
CA ALA A 42 -0.35 12.72 1.51
C ALA A 42 -1.76 13.01 2.05
N ASN A 43 -2.54 11.95 2.22
CA ASN A 43 -3.89 11.94 2.79
C ASN A 43 -4.90 12.79 1.99
N ARG A 44 -4.77 12.80 0.66
CA ARG A 44 -5.64 13.54 -0.27
C ARG A 44 -6.14 12.67 -1.41
N ARG A 45 -7.36 12.98 -1.84
CA ARG A 45 -8.02 12.41 -3.02
C ARG A 45 -8.31 13.55 -3.98
N PHE A 46 -8.04 13.34 -5.26
CA PHE A 46 -8.26 14.28 -6.34
C PHE A 46 -9.11 13.65 -7.41
N LYS A 47 -10.00 14.46 -7.97
CA LYS A 47 -10.84 14.12 -9.12
C LYS A 47 -10.67 15.22 -10.15
N ALA A 48 -10.50 14.84 -11.40
CA ALA A 48 -10.44 15.75 -12.53
C ALA A 48 -11.08 15.08 -13.75
N VAL A 49 -11.38 15.89 -14.77
CA VAL A 49 -11.80 15.39 -16.08
C VAL A 49 -10.82 15.97 -17.09
N ALA A 50 -10.18 15.11 -17.86
CA ALA A 50 -9.43 15.50 -19.04
C ALA A 50 -10.35 15.44 -20.26
N ILE A 51 -10.23 16.40 -21.16
CA ILE A 51 -11.00 16.45 -22.41
C ILE A 51 -10.04 16.18 -23.55
N ALA A 52 -10.31 15.12 -24.31
CA ALA A 52 -9.62 14.82 -25.55
C ALA A 52 -10.46 15.34 -26.72
N GLU A 53 -9.92 16.33 -27.43
CA GLU A 53 -10.57 16.95 -28.58
C GLU A 53 -9.85 16.52 -29.86
N VAL A 54 -10.64 16.17 -30.88
CA VAL A 54 -10.14 15.96 -32.24
C VAL A 54 -10.64 17.11 -33.08
N GLU A 55 -9.75 17.78 -33.82
CA GLU A 55 -10.13 18.90 -34.69
C GLU A 55 -11.19 18.45 -35.72
N GLY A 56 -12.37 19.08 -35.68
CA GLY A 56 -13.52 18.72 -36.53
C GLY A 56 -14.25 17.43 -36.12
N GLY A 57 -13.84 16.80 -35.02
CA GLY A 57 -14.44 15.61 -34.44
C GLY A 57 -15.17 15.89 -33.11
N PRO A 58 -15.60 14.83 -32.41
CA PRO A 58 -16.22 14.94 -31.08
C PRO A 58 -15.18 15.14 -29.97
N GLU A 59 -15.65 15.66 -28.84
CA GLU A 59 -14.91 15.67 -27.57
C GLU A 59 -15.15 14.38 -26.79
N TYR A 60 -14.11 13.89 -26.11
CA TYR A 60 -14.17 12.74 -25.22
C TYR A 60 -13.72 13.09 -23.81
N GLU A 61 -14.56 12.79 -22.83
CA GLU A 61 -14.24 12.99 -21.41
C GLU A 61 -13.53 11.79 -20.81
N ILE A 62 -12.42 12.03 -20.12
CA ILE A 62 -11.62 11.03 -19.41
C ILE A 62 -11.60 11.40 -17.92
N ASN A 63 -12.25 10.58 -17.09
CA ASN A 63 -12.31 10.79 -15.65
C ASN A 63 -11.01 10.37 -14.98
N LEU A 64 -10.34 11.31 -14.30
CA LEU A 64 -9.12 11.08 -13.55
C LEU A 64 -9.43 11.01 -12.05
N LEU A 65 -9.01 9.92 -11.42
CA LEU A 65 -9.12 9.74 -9.97
C LEU A 65 -7.76 9.31 -9.41
N GLY A 66 -7.25 10.11 -8.48
CA GLY A 66 -6.00 9.83 -7.79
C GLY A 66 -6.19 9.95 -6.28
N GLU A 67 -5.71 8.99 -5.51
CA GLU A 67 -5.73 9.02 -4.06
C GLU A 67 -4.36 8.64 -3.52
N ALA A 68 -3.86 9.45 -2.59
CA ALA A 68 -2.59 9.23 -1.92
C ALA A 68 -2.80 9.35 -0.40
N SER A 69 -2.21 8.42 0.35
CA SER A 69 -2.32 8.34 1.80
C SER A 69 -0.93 8.11 2.38
N THR A 70 -0.66 8.66 3.55
CA THR A 70 0.43 8.13 4.37
C THR A 70 0.08 6.68 4.71
N VAL A 71 1.09 5.80 4.77
CA VAL A 71 0.90 4.43 5.25
C VAL A 71 0.37 4.52 6.68
N GLY A 72 -0.84 4.02 6.89
CA GLY A 72 -1.47 3.94 8.20
C GLY A 72 -1.80 2.49 8.46
N PHE A 73 -1.23 1.93 9.52
CA PHE A 73 -1.49 0.56 9.91
C PHE A 73 -1.60 0.41 11.42
N ARG A 74 -2.21 -0.69 11.85
CA ARG A 74 -2.31 -1.08 13.25
C ARG A 74 -2.26 -2.60 13.35
N LEU A 75 -1.49 -3.12 14.29
CA LEU A 75 -1.58 -4.52 14.70
C LEU A 75 -2.67 -4.66 15.77
N ASP A 76 -3.46 -5.72 15.76
CA ASP A 76 -4.31 -6.03 16.91
C ASP A 76 -3.54 -6.61 18.09
N GLN A 77 -2.46 -7.33 17.81
CA GLN A 77 -1.62 -7.97 18.80
C GLN A 77 -0.15 -7.67 18.51
N SER A 78 0.57 -7.27 19.55
CA SER A 78 2.02 -7.08 19.52
C SER A 78 2.77 -8.22 20.24
N PHE A 79 2.03 -9.16 20.80
CA PHE A 79 2.55 -10.27 21.59
C PHE A 79 1.64 -11.48 21.41
N LEU A 80 2.24 -12.62 21.02
CA LEU A 80 1.57 -13.90 20.87
C LEU A 80 2.10 -14.85 21.94
N ASP A 81 1.26 -15.18 22.91
CA ASP A 81 1.59 -16.18 23.93
C ASP A 81 1.14 -17.57 23.48
N PHE A 82 2.12 -18.45 23.29
CA PHE A 82 1.91 -19.86 22.96
C PHE A 82 1.85 -20.74 24.21
N GLY A 83 2.17 -20.20 25.39
CA GLY A 83 2.23 -20.94 26.65
C GLY A 83 3.25 -22.07 26.64
N SER A 84 3.01 -23.09 27.46
CA SER A 84 3.83 -24.32 27.48
C SER A 84 3.29 -25.32 26.46
N VAL A 85 4.04 -25.55 25.38
CA VAL A 85 3.69 -26.50 24.33
C VAL A 85 4.51 -27.77 24.51
N LEU A 86 3.85 -28.94 24.47
CA LEU A 86 4.56 -30.21 24.45
C LEU A 86 5.39 -30.32 23.17
N PHE A 87 6.59 -30.89 23.27
CA PHE A 87 7.51 -31.02 22.14
C PHE A 87 6.91 -31.71 20.90
N SER A 88 5.91 -32.58 21.08
CA SER A 88 5.22 -33.29 19.99
C SER A 88 4.10 -32.50 19.32
N ASN A 89 3.74 -31.31 19.82
CA ASN A 89 2.55 -30.58 19.41
C ASN A 89 2.93 -29.31 18.65
N VAL A 90 2.09 -28.95 17.68
CA VAL A 90 2.14 -27.67 16.98
C VAL A 90 1.01 -26.80 17.52
N GLU A 91 1.33 -25.55 17.84
CA GLU A 91 0.35 -24.55 18.27
C GLU A 91 0.31 -23.40 17.27
N GLU A 92 -0.89 -23.04 16.84
CA GLU A 92 -1.12 -21.96 15.89
C GLU A 92 -1.78 -20.77 16.60
N ARG A 93 -1.40 -19.57 16.16
CA ARG A 93 -1.99 -18.31 16.60
C ARG A 93 -2.10 -17.36 15.41
N GLU A 94 -3.17 -16.58 15.39
CA GLU A 94 -3.41 -15.55 14.39
C GLU A 94 -3.19 -14.17 14.99
N PHE A 95 -2.66 -13.25 14.19
CA PHE A 95 -2.68 -11.82 14.44
C PHE A 95 -3.04 -11.12 13.13
N TYR A 96 -3.50 -9.88 13.22
CA TYR A 96 -3.98 -9.15 12.05
C TYR A 96 -3.30 -7.79 11.90
N ILE A 97 -2.93 -7.48 10.65
CA ILE A 97 -2.43 -6.18 10.22
C ILE A 97 -3.59 -5.40 9.59
N TYR A 98 -4.07 -4.35 10.26
CA TYR A 98 -5.14 -3.50 9.75
C TYR A 98 -4.59 -2.34 8.94
N ASN A 99 -5.14 -2.10 7.75
CA ASN A 99 -4.86 -0.87 7.00
C ASN A 99 -5.83 0.25 7.41
N THR A 100 -5.32 1.22 8.15
CA THR A 100 -6.07 2.42 8.56
C THR A 100 -5.87 3.60 7.60
N GLY A 101 -5.02 3.41 6.58
CA GLY A 101 -4.83 4.33 5.47
C GLY A 101 -5.84 4.10 4.33
N ARG A 102 -5.66 4.85 3.25
CA ARG A 102 -6.55 4.79 2.06
C ARG A 102 -5.91 4.16 0.83
N VAL A 103 -4.66 3.75 0.95
CA VAL A 103 -3.89 3.13 -0.13
C VAL A 103 -3.31 1.83 0.39
N ALA A 104 -3.25 0.82 -0.48
CA ALA A 104 -2.66 -0.46 -0.13
C ALA A 104 -1.17 -0.30 0.20
N PHE A 105 -0.67 -1.04 1.19
CA PHE A 105 0.76 -1.09 1.50
C PHE A 105 1.25 -2.54 1.50
N PRO A 106 2.50 -2.79 1.08
CA PRO A 106 3.12 -4.10 1.21
C PRO A 106 3.51 -4.37 2.67
N PHE A 107 3.45 -5.61 3.10
CA PHE A 107 4.01 -6.06 4.39
C PHE A 107 4.97 -7.24 4.17
N GLN A 108 5.89 -7.39 5.11
CA GLN A 108 6.79 -8.52 5.23
C GLN A 108 7.03 -8.82 6.71
N VAL A 109 6.92 -10.09 7.09
CA VAL A 109 7.21 -10.60 8.42
C VAL A 109 8.55 -11.34 8.36
N SER A 110 9.40 -11.10 9.34
CA SER A 110 10.69 -11.76 9.46
C SER A 110 10.84 -12.28 10.88
N ILE A 111 11.29 -13.52 11.00
CA ILE A 111 11.56 -14.17 12.27
C ILE A 111 13.04 -13.93 12.56
N LEU A 112 13.34 -13.40 13.74
CA LEU A 112 14.71 -13.21 14.22
C LEU A 112 14.98 -14.33 15.24
N GLU A 113 16.02 -15.12 15.00
CA GLU A 113 16.53 -16.06 16.00
C GLU A 113 17.46 -15.28 16.94
N ASP A 114 17.28 -15.42 18.25
CA ASP A 114 18.21 -14.86 19.21
C ASP A 114 19.52 -15.69 19.16
N GLU A 115 20.63 -15.05 18.85
CA GLU A 115 21.96 -15.65 18.95
C GLU A 115 22.37 -15.70 20.43
N ASP A 116 21.87 -16.68 21.18
CA ASP A 116 22.37 -16.97 22.52
C ASP A 116 23.80 -17.54 22.40
N GLU A 117 24.80 -16.68 22.60
CA GLU A 117 26.20 -17.04 22.84
C GLU A 117 26.35 -17.71 24.21
N GLU A 118 25.95 -18.98 24.33
CA GLU A 118 26.44 -20.00 25.29
C GLU A 118 25.33 -21.05 25.49
N SER A 119 25.25 -22.05 24.62
CA SER A 119 24.68 -23.32 25.06
C SER A 119 25.31 -24.52 24.36
N ASP A 120 25.97 -25.31 25.21
CA ASP A 120 26.65 -26.57 24.96
C ASP A 120 26.10 -27.45 23.84
N ILE A 121 27.06 -28.06 23.13
CA ILE A 121 27.03 -29.00 21.99
C ILE A 121 26.18 -30.29 22.22
N ARG A 122 25.28 -30.33 23.20
CA ARG A 122 24.38 -31.48 23.47
C ARG A 122 22.89 -31.17 23.33
N ARG A 123 22.49 -29.90 23.18
CA ARG A 123 21.16 -29.58 22.65
C ARG A 123 21.22 -29.65 21.14
N ARG A 124 21.08 -30.87 20.64
CA ARG A 124 20.73 -31.15 19.25
C ARG A 124 19.74 -30.07 18.81
N LYS A 125 20.09 -29.29 17.78
CA LYS A 125 19.21 -28.38 17.03
C LYS A 125 17.97 -29.16 16.59
N VAL A 126 17.03 -29.30 17.50
CA VAL A 126 15.66 -29.75 17.26
C VAL A 126 14.86 -28.50 17.59
N GLY A 127 15.00 -27.45 16.78
CA GLY A 127 14.36 -27.41 15.47
C GLY A 127 12.88 -27.08 15.65
N GLY A 128 12.56 -26.16 16.56
CA GLY A 128 11.26 -25.50 16.61
C GLY A 128 11.29 -24.37 15.59
N PHE A 129 11.03 -24.71 14.33
CA PHE A 129 10.88 -23.69 13.30
C PHE A 129 9.59 -22.93 13.61
N ILE A 130 9.71 -21.67 14.04
CA ILE A 130 8.57 -20.75 13.97
C ILE A 130 8.30 -20.57 12.47
N GLU A 131 7.05 -20.74 12.06
CA GLU A 131 6.62 -20.48 10.69
C GLU A 131 5.54 -19.40 10.72
N VAL A 132 5.59 -18.47 9.76
CA VAL A 132 4.57 -17.46 9.56
C VAL A 132 4.06 -17.51 8.13
N SER A 133 2.74 -17.57 7.97
CA SER A 133 2.08 -17.61 6.68
C SER A 133 0.78 -16.79 6.70
N PRO A 134 0.56 -15.88 5.73
CA PRO A 134 1.52 -15.43 4.73
C PRO A 134 2.62 -14.54 5.35
N ALA A 135 3.89 -14.77 4.99
CA ALA A 135 5.00 -13.93 5.45
C ALA A 135 5.12 -12.60 4.69
N THR A 136 4.50 -12.47 3.51
CA THR A 136 4.51 -11.25 2.71
C THR A 136 3.19 -11.06 1.97
N GLY A 137 2.88 -9.83 1.59
CA GLY A 137 1.68 -9.54 0.81
C GLY A 137 1.37 -8.04 0.75
N LYS A 138 0.12 -7.70 0.46
CA LYS A 138 -0.38 -6.31 0.46
C LYS A 138 -1.69 -6.24 1.25
N VAL A 139 -1.82 -5.23 2.10
CA VAL A 139 -3.06 -4.96 2.83
C VAL A 139 -3.80 -3.81 2.13
N PHE A 140 -4.98 -4.08 1.57
CA PHE A 140 -5.78 -3.06 0.87
C PHE A 140 -6.45 -2.08 1.83
N ALA A 141 -6.88 -0.93 1.30
CA ALA A 141 -7.52 0.09 2.11
C ALA A 141 -8.83 -0.42 2.74
N ASN A 142 -9.01 -0.17 4.04
CA ASN A 142 -10.12 -0.69 4.86
C ASN A 142 -10.15 -2.23 4.99
N ASP A 143 -9.03 -2.91 4.71
CA ASP A 143 -8.90 -4.35 4.83
C ASP A 143 -7.93 -4.74 5.96
N ARG A 144 -7.87 -6.02 6.28
CA ARG A 144 -6.87 -6.62 7.16
C ARG A 144 -6.26 -7.85 6.52
N GLN A 145 -5.00 -8.10 6.85
CA GLN A 145 -4.32 -9.34 6.53
C GLN A 145 -4.02 -10.12 7.79
#